data_AF-A0A1S3PF28-F1
#
_entry.id   AF-A0A1S3PF28-F1
#
_cell.length_a   1.000
_cell.length_b   1.000
_cell.length_c   1.000
_cell.angle_alpha   90.00
_cell.angle_beta   90.00
_cell.angle_gamma   90.00
#
_symmetry.space_group_name_H-M   'P 1'
#
loop_
_entity.id
_entity.type
_entity.pdbx_description
1 polymer ?
#
loop_
_entity_poly.entity_id
_entity_poly.type
_entity_poly.pdbx_seq_one_letter_code
_entity_poly.pdbx_strand_id
1 'polypeptide(L)'
;MVLKSLGSTPSLRSCTLQLLCLHWALWLSTCRLGHIQELQEELRSLSEGLGAGEVAVEKSAVRPAVLVHPSDLKDLLLICTVIAQGAELLCKGRCSEALTVLQREPSPLAPRELLAQIHTLTGLCLSRMGRPHSAMQCYRKALETDVRCVCALHQSILVYRQLGNTQAEIQALHLLHSVLMMPPATQPAVAPPIICPASLLPGQSLSSLLSVPSPLSVLHSLAQKCVLHGSVSEGVEHYLDLLAALQSDHQLSQGFSEAPSLPRLPELYLEAGSSLLTAQRPTDCLALCDEVISTTLELLPERLLLEEPMEASVPGSPDKLGLGQDRLGVVLWSGAAYLLQAHCYSHLKDWKQAVTHYTRCINLLMKVCVKQKGCVKLELGVSRTLQRLKGLALAGRGISFTHRDQKRESLRDLQLSLQAAPGCASAGLWLTEVLWRLGRRQEAAAFWEKTQSSSTAPSLEGVPLYLLDPQTGPSLDLTDLRRRVEEFINTRHS
;
A
#
# COMPACT_ATOMS: atom_id res chain seq x y z
N MET A 1 -29.12 41.89 15.78
CA MET A 1 -29.70 43.25 16.05
C MET A 1 -28.66 44.32 16.44
N VAL A 2 -27.60 44.02 17.19
CA VAL A 2 -26.63 45.04 17.67
C VAL A 2 -25.71 45.59 16.55
N LEU A 3 -25.50 44.88 15.44
CA LEU A 3 -24.59 45.32 14.36
C LEU A 3 -25.18 46.39 13.41
N LYS A 4 -26.51 46.53 13.35
CA LYS A 4 -27.17 47.51 12.46
C LYS A 4 -27.11 48.94 12.98
N SER A 5 -26.83 49.15 14.28
CA SER A 5 -26.78 50.48 14.91
C SER A 5 -25.38 51.11 14.95
N LEU A 6 -24.31 50.37 14.61
CA LEU A 6 -22.92 50.87 14.53
C LEU A 6 -22.61 51.58 13.18
N GLY A 7 -23.64 52.10 12.53
CA GLY A 7 -23.63 52.52 11.14
C GLY A 7 -22.88 53.81 10.78
N SER A 8 -22.24 54.53 11.71
CA SER A 8 -21.81 55.91 11.42
C SER A 8 -20.30 56.16 11.34
N THR A 9 -19.43 55.17 11.60
CA THR A 9 -17.97 55.38 11.52
C THR A 9 -17.23 54.23 10.80
N PRO A 10 -16.40 54.53 9.77
CA PRO A 10 -15.75 53.52 8.95
C PRO A 10 -14.68 52.70 9.71
N SER A 11 -14.07 53.27 10.75
CA SER A 11 -13.09 52.59 11.61
C SER A 11 -13.72 51.50 12.48
N LEU A 12 -14.86 51.77 13.11
CA LEU A 12 -15.60 50.78 13.91
C LEU A 12 -16.12 49.63 13.05
N ARG A 13 -16.54 49.90 11.81
CA ARG A 13 -16.95 48.87 10.85
C ARG A 13 -15.78 47.96 10.42
N SER A 14 -14.58 48.49 10.26
CA SER A 14 -13.39 47.70 9.95
C SER A 14 -12.99 46.79 11.12
N CYS A 15 -13.05 47.29 12.36
CA CYS A 15 -12.77 46.50 13.55
C CYS A 15 -13.82 45.41 13.81
N THR A 16 -15.11 45.68 13.59
CA THR A 16 -16.16 44.65 13.73
C THR A 16 -16.04 43.56 12.68
N LEU A 17 -15.70 43.90 11.44
CA LEU A 17 -15.42 42.91 10.39
C LEU A 17 -14.21 42.02 10.76
N GLN A 18 -13.13 42.61 11.28
CA GLN A 18 -11.97 41.83 11.74
C GLN A 18 -12.31 40.89 12.89
N LEU A 19 -13.09 41.33 13.87
CA LEU A 19 -13.55 40.47 14.98
C LEU A 19 -14.46 39.33 14.50
N LEU A 20 -15.36 39.61 13.55
CA LEU A 20 -16.22 38.57 12.95
C LEU A 20 -15.39 37.55 12.15
N CYS A 21 -14.39 37.99 11.40
CA CYS A 21 -13.47 37.10 10.69
C CYS A 21 -12.64 36.24 11.66
N LEU A 22 -12.17 36.79 12.77
CA LEU A 22 -11.46 36.01 13.80
C LEU A 22 -12.38 34.98 14.47
N HIS A 23 -13.64 35.35 14.74
CA HIS A 23 -14.62 34.41 15.30
C HIS A 23 -14.96 33.27 14.34
N TRP A 24 -15.10 33.61 13.05
CA TRP A 24 -15.29 32.62 11.98
C TRP A 24 -14.07 31.70 11.86
N ALA A 25 -12.85 32.22 11.90
CA ALA A 25 -11.62 31.42 11.91
C ALA A 25 -11.59 30.42 13.09
N LEU A 26 -12.02 30.85 14.27
CA LEU A 26 -12.11 29.99 15.46
C LEU A 26 -13.16 28.89 15.31
N TRP A 27 -14.32 29.20 14.74
CA TRP A 27 -15.34 28.17 14.45
C TRP A 27 -14.93 27.19 13.36
N LEU A 28 -14.15 27.63 12.37
CA LEU A 28 -13.53 26.75 11.38
C LEU A 28 -12.56 25.78 12.03
N SER A 29 -11.67 26.28 12.90
CA SER A 29 -10.72 25.44 13.63
C SER A 29 -11.38 24.41 14.56
N THR A 30 -12.61 24.69 15.01
CA THR A 30 -13.41 23.79 15.87
C THR A 30 -14.49 23.03 15.10
N CYS A 31 -14.49 23.10 13.76
CA CYS A 31 -15.45 22.45 12.86
C CYS A 31 -16.94 22.70 13.18
N ARG A 32 -17.30 23.88 13.70
CA ARG A 32 -18.70 24.24 14.02
C ARG A 32 -19.42 24.86 12.82
N LEU A 33 -19.71 24.05 11.80
CA LEU A 33 -20.22 24.53 10.50
C LEU A 33 -21.63 25.14 10.54
N GLY A 34 -22.48 24.79 11.51
CA GLY A 34 -23.83 25.35 11.65
C GLY A 34 -23.83 26.85 11.97
N HIS A 35 -23.02 27.27 12.95
CA HIS A 35 -22.91 28.68 13.32
C HIS A 35 -22.27 29.53 12.21
N ILE A 36 -21.41 28.93 11.39
CA ILE A 36 -20.77 29.60 10.26
C ILE A 36 -21.78 29.98 9.18
N GLN A 37 -22.79 29.14 8.91
CA GLN A 37 -23.83 29.44 7.92
C GLN A 37 -24.67 30.65 8.35
N GLU A 38 -25.04 30.72 9.63
CA GLU A 38 -25.77 31.85 10.22
C GLU A 38 -24.95 33.16 10.13
N LEU A 39 -23.64 33.11 10.40
CA LEU A 39 -22.76 34.27 10.26
C LEU A 39 -22.52 34.69 8.80
N GLN A 40 -22.55 33.76 7.84
CA GLN A 40 -22.39 34.09 6.42
C GLN A 40 -23.56 34.95 5.91
N GLU A 41 -24.79 34.66 6.36
CA GLU A 41 -25.98 35.46 6.02
C GLU A 41 -25.90 36.87 6.62
N GLU A 42 -25.48 36.98 7.88
CA GLU A 42 -25.26 38.26 8.57
C GLU A 42 -24.12 39.09 7.91
N LEU A 43 -23.01 38.45 7.55
CA LEU A 43 -21.90 39.10 6.84
C LEU A 43 -22.26 39.54 5.42
N ARG A 44 -23.10 38.78 4.71
CA ARG A 44 -23.59 39.15 3.38
C ARG A 44 -24.44 40.42 3.46
N SER A 45 -25.32 40.52 4.47
CA SER A 45 -26.14 41.71 4.74
C SER A 45 -25.32 42.97 5.10
N LEU A 46 -24.17 42.80 5.75
CA LEU A 46 -23.26 43.90 6.09
C LEU A 46 -22.36 44.32 4.92
N SER A 47 -21.98 43.39 4.03
CA SER A 47 -21.16 43.70 2.85
C SER A 47 -21.93 44.37 1.71
N GLU A 48 -23.23 44.14 1.58
CA GLU A 48 -24.07 44.82 0.57
C GLU A 48 -24.23 46.33 0.84
N GLY A 49 -23.92 46.79 2.06
CA GLY A 49 -23.88 48.22 2.42
C GLY A 49 -22.58 48.97 2.06
N LEU A 50 -21.61 48.30 1.43
CA LEU A 50 -20.28 48.82 1.07
C LEU A 50 -20.12 49.14 -0.44
N GLY A 51 -21.22 49.37 -1.15
CA GLY A 51 -21.17 49.82 -2.54
C GLY A 51 -20.46 51.16 -2.70
N ALA A 52 -19.34 51.15 -3.45
CA ALA A 52 -18.75 52.27 -4.18
C ALA A 52 -18.36 53.55 -3.38
N GLY A 53 -17.57 53.41 -2.32
CA GLY A 53 -16.89 54.55 -1.69
C GLY A 53 -15.39 54.32 -1.59
N GLU A 54 -14.60 55.03 -2.40
CA GLU A 54 -13.15 55.13 -2.24
C GLU A 54 -12.79 55.47 -0.79
N VAL A 55 -12.14 54.53 -0.09
CA VAL A 55 -11.56 54.83 1.22
C VAL A 55 -10.20 55.48 0.95
N ALA A 56 -10.19 56.81 0.94
CA ALA A 56 -8.97 57.60 0.94
C ALA A 56 -8.05 57.16 2.09
N VAL A 57 -6.83 56.76 1.73
CA VAL A 57 -5.80 56.30 2.65
C VAL A 57 -5.20 57.52 3.36
N GLU A 58 -5.64 57.79 4.59
CA GLU A 58 -4.87 58.63 5.50
C GLU A 58 -3.68 57.82 6.04
N LYS A 59 -2.50 58.23 5.59
CA LYS A 59 -1.19 57.78 6.08
C LYS A 59 -1.01 58.27 7.52
N SER A 60 -1.07 57.37 8.48
CA SER A 60 -0.47 57.58 9.81
C SER A 60 0.34 56.35 10.20
N ALA A 61 1.55 56.66 10.68
CA ALA A 61 2.71 55.79 10.77
C ALA A 61 2.57 54.66 11.80
N VAL A 62 3.34 53.60 11.54
CA VAL A 62 3.55 52.39 12.34
C VAL A 62 2.37 51.40 12.32
N ARG A 63 2.18 50.72 11.19
CA ARG A 63 1.44 49.45 11.13
C ARG A 63 2.45 48.33 10.85
N PRO A 64 2.51 47.27 11.67
CA PRO A 64 3.27 46.08 11.29
C PRO A 64 2.69 45.56 9.96
N ALA A 65 3.55 45.29 9.00
CA ALA A 65 3.23 45.00 7.59
C ALA A 65 2.53 43.63 7.36
N VAL A 66 1.65 43.20 8.27
CA VAL A 66 1.02 41.86 8.28
C VAL A 66 -0.49 41.96 8.56
N LEU A 67 -1.16 42.95 7.98
CA LEU A 67 -2.63 43.00 8.00
C LEU A 67 -3.15 42.79 6.58
N VAL A 68 -3.39 41.52 6.25
CA VAL A 68 -4.18 41.11 5.09
C VAL A 68 -5.49 41.92 5.10
N HIS A 69 -5.90 42.49 3.96
CA HIS A 69 -7.14 43.26 3.89
C HIS A 69 -8.32 42.39 4.40
N PRO A 70 -9.32 42.97 5.10
CA PRO A 70 -10.43 42.19 5.66
C PRO A 70 -11.26 41.46 4.58
N SER A 71 -11.25 41.96 3.34
CA SER A 71 -11.80 41.28 2.16
C SER A 71 -11.10 39.97 1.85
N ASP A 72 -9.77 39.97 1.87
CA ASP A 72 -8.95 38.84 1.46
C ASP A 72 -9.00 37.74 2.53
N LEU A 73 -9.10 38.13 3.80
CA LEU A 73 -9.34 37.20 4.91
C LEU A 73 -10.73 36.56 4.82
N LYS A 74 -11.77 37.33 4.46
CA LYS A 74 -13.12 36.81 4.26
C LYS A 74 -13.16 35.76 3.13
N ASP A 75 -12.48 36.03 2.02
CA ASP A 75 -12.43 35.11 0.88
C ASP A 75 -11.67 33.82 1.22
N LEU A 76 -10.57 33.93 1.95
CA LEU A 76 -9.82 32.78 2.46
C LEU A 76 -10.67 31.92 3.41
N LEU A 77 -11.38 32.55 4.35
CA LEU A 77 -12.28 31.84 5.26
C LEU A 77 -13.43 31.16 4.50
N LEU A 78 -13.99 31.82 3.48
CA LEU A 78 -15.03 31.23 2.63
C LEU A 78 -14.53 29.95 1.94
N ILE A 79 -13.34 29.99 1.34
CA ILE A 79 -12.74 28.82 0.69
C ILE A 79 -12.50 27.69 1.71
N CYS A 80 -11.96 28.00 2.88
CA CYS A 80 -11.77 27.02 3.96
C CYS A 80 -13.11 26.41 4.42
N THR A 81 -14.21 27.19 4.46
CA THR A 81 -15.53 26.63 4.78
C THR A 81 -16.05 25.66 3.74
N VAL A 82 -15.87 25.96 2.45
CA VAL A 82 -16.29 25.09 1.35
C VAL A 82 -15.53 23.76 1.43
N ILE A 83 -14.23 23.81 1.68
CA ILE A 83 -13.37 22.62 1.86
C ILE A 83 -13.84 21.79 3.08
N ALA A 84 -14.04 22.43 4.23
CA ALA A 84 -14.47 21.75 5.45
C ALA A 84 -15.88 21.13 5.32
N GLN A 85 -16.83 21.86 4.74
CA GLN A 85 -18.18 21.36 4.46
C GLN A 85 -18.16 20.19 3.48
N GLY A 86 -17.41 20.32 2.38
CA GLY A 86 -17.26 19.24 1.38
C GLY A 86 -16.68 17.97 2.00
N ALA A 87 -15.68 18.09 2.87
CA ALA A 87 -15.08 16.96 3.56
C ALA A 87 -16.01 16.30 4.57
N GLU A 88 -16.76 17.07 5.35
CA GLU A 88 -17.74 16.49 6.30
C GLU A 88 -18.87 15.75 5.56
N LEU A 89 -19.39 16.32 4.46
CA LEU A 89 -20.40 15.67 3.63
C LEU A 89 -19.88 14.38 2.98
N LEU A 90 -18.62 14.38 2.54
CA LEU A 90 -17.93 13.20 2.04
C LEU A 90 -17.79 12.11 3.11
N CYS A 91 -17.40 12.45 4.34
CA CYS A 91 -17.35 11.51 5.45
C CYS A 91 -18.73 10.92 5.78
N LYS A 92 -19.80 11.71 5.61
CA LYS A 92 -21.20 11.25 5.77
C LYS A 92 -21.74 10.45 4.57
N GLY A 93 -20.95 10.27 3.51
CA GLY A 93 -21.35 9.54 2.30
C GLY A 93 -22.25 10.32 1.33
N ARG A 94 -22.56 11.58 1.61
CA ARG A 94 -23.44 12.44 0.78
C ARG A 94 -22.64 13.09 -0.37
N CYS A 95 -22.18 12.27 -1.30
CA CYS A 95 -21.24 12.70 -2.36
C CYS A 95 -21.85 13.71 -3.36
N SER A 96 -23.15 13.62 -3.65
CA SER A 96 -23.83 14.55 -4.57
C SER A 96 -23.89 15.98 -4.02
N GLU A 97 -24.21 16.13 -2.73
CA GLU A 97 -24.26 17.43 -2.05
C GLU A 97 -22.86 17.99 -1.81
N ALA A 98 -21.88 17.14 -1.50
CA ALA A 98 -20.50 17.57 -1.42
C ALA A 98 -20.03 18.18 -2.76
N LEU A 99 -20.42 17.57 -3.88
CA LEU A 99 -20.08 18.05 -5.21
C LEU A 99 -20.73 19.40 -5.52
N THR A 100 -21.98 19.65 -5.13
CA THR A 100 -22.62 20.97 -5.34
C THR A 100 -21.96 22.07 -4.53
N VAL A 101 -21.53 21.76 -3.30
CA VAL A 101 -20.81 22.71 -2.44
C VAL A 101 -19.42 23.01 -3.01
N LEU A 102 -18.69 21.99 -3.47
CA LEU A 102 -17.31 22.12 -3.98
C LEU A 102 -17.24 22.74 -5.39
N GLN A 103 -18.30 22.64 -6.21
CA GLN A 103 -18.38 23.26 -7.53
C GLN A 103 -18.75 24.75 -7.51
N ARG A 104 -18.96 25.33 -6.31
CA ARG A 104 -19.18 26.76 -6.19
C ARG A 104 -17.94 27.51 -6.67
N GLU A 105 -18.13 28.48 -7.57
CA GLU A 105 -17.06 29.31 -8.13
C GLU A 105 -16.11 29.80 -7.01
N PRO A 106 -14.82 29.39 -7.02
CA PRO A 106 -13.87 29.86 -6.02
C PRO A 106 -13.61 31.35 -6.22
N SER A 107 -13.34 32.08 -5.13
CA SER A 107 -12.94 33.50 -5.24
C SER A 107 -11.70 33.63 -6.13
N PRO A 108 -11.60 34.67 -6.99
CA PRO A 108 -10.44 34.89 -7.86
C PRO A 108 -9.11 35.07 -7.11
N LEU A 109 -9.17 35.32 -5.79
CA LEU A 109 -8.00 35.48 -4.90
C LEU A 109 -7.62 34.19 -4.15
N ALA A 110 -8.16 33.03 -4.55
CA ALA A 110 -7.86 31.76 -3.90
C ALA A 110 -6.38 31.37 -4.00
N PRO A 111 -5.71 31.01 -2.89
CA PRO A 111 -4.36 30.46 -2.96
C PRO A 111 -4.39 29.10 -3.69
N ARG A 112 -3.38 28.87 -4.53
CA ARG A 112 -3.29 27.69 -5.41
C ARG A 112 -3.42 26.36 -4.66
N GLU A 113 -2.84 26.28 -3.47
CA GLU A 113 -2.90 25.08 -2.60
C GLU A 113 -4.35 24.72 -2.21
N LEU A 114 -5.17 25.70 -1.82
CA LEU A 114 -6.57 25.47 -1.45
C LEU A 114 -7.42 25.12 -2.67
N LEU A 115 -7.12 25.72 -3.81
CA LEU A 115 -7.80 25.42 -5.07
C LEU A 115 -7.49 23.98 -5.56
N ALA A 116 -6.23 23.54 -5.41
CA ALA A 116 -5.84 22.15 -5.67
C ALA A 116 -6.56 21.17 -4.72
N GLN A 117 -6.75 21.54 -3.44
CA GLN A 117 -7.55 20.73 -2.49
C GLN A 117 -9.03 20.63 -2.89
N ILE A 118 -9.66 21.72 -3.37
CA ILE A 118 -11.04 21.67 -3.89
C ILE A 118 -11.13 20.70 -5.07
N HIS A 119 -10.21 20.78 -6.03
CA HIS A 119 -10.17 19.86 -7.16
C HIS A 119 -9.94 18.41 -6.73
N THR A 120 -9.09 18.18 -5.72
CA THR A 120 -8.86 16.85 -5.14
C THR A 120 -10.12 16.28 -4.47
N LEU A 121 -10.81 17.07 -3.63
CA LEU A 121 -12.06 16.65 -3.00
C LEU A 121 -13.17 16.41 -4.02
N THR A 122 -13.25 17.24 -5.07
CA THR A 122 -14.19 17.05 -6.17
C THR A 122 -13.93 15.74 -6.92
N GLY A 123 -12.65 15.44 -7.19
CA GLY A 123 -12.25 14.16 -7.78
C GLY A 123 -12.62 12.97 -6.90
N LEU A 124 -12.46 13.10 -5.58
CA LEU A 124 -12.82 12.06 -4.61
C LEU A 124 -14.34 11.81 -4.59
N CYS A 125 -15.17 12.86 -4.64
CA CYS A 125 -16.62 12.73 -4.82
C CYS A 125 -16.96 11.90 -6.06
N LEU A 126 -16.35 12.23 -7.21
CA LEU A 126 -16.62 11.55 -8.48
C LEU A 126 -16.15 10.09 -8.49
N SER A 127 -15.01 9.80 -7.85
CA SER A 127 -14.52 8.43 -7.69
C SER A 127 -15.48 7.59 -6.85
N ARG A 128 -15.96 8.10 -5.71
CA ARG A 128 -16.96 7.42 -4.86
C ARG A 128 -18.31 7.23 -5.55
N MET A 129 -18.66 8.10 -6.49
CA MET A 129 -19.84 7.97 -7.35
C MET A 129 -19.65 7.00 -8.53
N GLY A 130 -18.50 6.31 -8.63
CA GLY A 130 -18.24 5.34 -9.70
C GLY A 130 -17.86 5.96 -11.04
N ARG A 131 -17.38 7.21 -11.07
CA ARG A 131 -16.96 7.93 -12.28
C ARG A 131 -15.44 8.18 -12.31
N PRO A 132 -14.60 7.14 -12.51
CA PRO A 132 -13.14 7.24 -12.40
C PRO A 132 -12.50 8.18 -13.43
N HIS A 133 -13.01 8.21 -14.66
CA HIS A 133 -12.45 9.05 -15.73
C HIS A 133 -12.62 10.56 -15.44
N SER A 134 -13.77 10.99 -14.91
CA SER A 134 -13.98 12.38 -14.51
C SER A 134 -13.21 12.73 -13.24
N ALA A 135 -13.00 11.77 -12.33
CA ALA A 135 -12.13 11.96 -11.17
C ALA A 135 -10.68 12.24 -11.60
N MET A 136 -10.16 11.48 -12.57
CA MET A 136 -8.81 11.71 -13.13
C MET A 136 -8.66 13.09 -13.76
N GLN A 137 -9.68 13.60 -14.45
CA GLN A 137 -9.65 14.97 -14.98
C GLN A 137 -9.57 16.01 -13.86
N CYS A 138 -10.26 15.79 -12.75
CA CYS A 138 -10.19 16.69 -11.59
C CYS A 138 -8.82 16.62 -10.91
N TYR A 139 -8.22 15.43 -10.77
CA TYR A 139 -6.87 15.30 -10.23
C TYR A 139 -5.81 15.94 -11.13
N ARG A 140 -5.95 15.84 -12.46
CA ARG A 140 -5.08 16.57 -13.40
C ARG A 140 -5.15 18.08 -13.20
N LYS A 141 -6.36 18.64 -13.07
CA LYS A 141 -6.54 20.07 -12.76
C LYS A 141 -5.93 20.45 -11.41
N ALA A 142 -6.00 19.57 -10.40
CA ALA A 142 -5.32 19.78 -9.12
C ALA A 142 -3.79 19.85 -9.29
N LEU A 143 -3.21 19.00 -10.14
CA LEU A 143 -1.77 18.98 -10.42
C LEU A 143 -1.30 20.15 -11.31
N GLU A 144 -2.15 20.60 -12.23
CA GLU A 144 -1.92 21.81 -13.04
C GLU A 144 -1.89 23.07 -12.19
N THR A 145 -2.65 23.10 -11.09
CA THR A 145 -2.77 24.24 -10.18
C THR A 145 -1.69 24.23 -9.10
N ASP A 146 -1.38 23.05 -8.56
CA ASP A 146 -0.26 22.80 -7.67
C ASP A 146 0.44 21.48 -8.01
N VAL A 147 1.63 21.60 -8.61
CA VAL A 147 2.48 20.46 -9.00
C VAL A 147 2.90 19.62 -7.80
N ARG A 148 2.93 20.20 -6.59
CA ARG A 148 3.31 19.51 -5.35
C ARG A 148 2.12 18.92 -4.60
N CYS A 149 0.94 18.84 -5.21
CA CYS A 149 -0.24 18.26 -4.59
C CYS A 149 -0.12 16.72 -4.46
N VAL A 150 0.55 16.27 -3.39
CA VAL A 150 0.79 14.86 -3.06
C VAL A 150 -0.53 14.07 -2.95
N CYS A 151 -1.58 14.68 -2.39
CA CYS A 151 -2.88 14.03 -2.24
C CYS A 151 -3.52 13.71 -3.59
N ALA A 152 -3.45 14.62 -4.58
CA ALA A 152 -4.00 14.36 -5.92
C ALA A 152 -3.27 13.23 -6.64
N LEU A 153 -1.94 13.14 -6.48
CA LEU A 153 -1.14 12.01 -7.00
C LEU A 153 -1.55 10.70 -6.34
N HIS A 154 -1.64 10.66 -5.00
CA HIS A 154 -2.06 9.47 -4.27
C HIS A 154 -3.46 8.99 -4.69
N GLN A 155 -4.43 9.89 -4.81
CA GLN A 155 -5.77 9.53 -5.26
C GLN A 155 -5.81 9.07 -6.73
N SER A 156 -4.95 9.62 -7.59
CA SER A 156 -4.79 9.16 -8.97
C SER A 156 -4.28 7.72 -9.04
N ILE A 157 -3.31 7.36 -8.20
CA ILE A 157 -2.79 5.97 -8.08
C ILE A 157 -3.92 5.00 -7.70
N LEU A 158 -4.76 5.37 -6.74
CA LEU A 158 -5.91 4.54 -6.32
C LEU A 158 -6.89 4.32 -7.47
N VAL A 159 -7.15 5.33 -8.30
CA VAL A 159 -8.00 5.19 -9.49
C VAL A 159 -7.33 4.34 -10.58
N TYR A 160 -6.03 4.48 -10.82
CA TYR A 160 -5.30 3.62 -11.76
C TYR A 160 -5.36 2.15 -11.35
N ARG A 161 -5.26 1.87 -10.04
CA ARG A 161 -5.42 0.53 -9.49
C ARG A 161 -6.82 -0.02 -9.74
N GLN A 162 -7.87 0.78 -9.53
CA GLN A 162 -9.26 0.38 -9.83
C GLN A 162 -9.48 0.08 -11.32
N LEU A 163 -8.79 0.80 -12.21
CA LEU A 163 -8.88 0.62 -13.66
C LEU A 163 -7.97 -0.50 -14.18
N GLY A 164 -7.13 -1.10 -13.34
CA GLY A 164 -6.14 -2.10 -13.76
C GLY A 164 -5.03 -1.54 -14.67
N ASN A 165 -4.84 -0.21 -14.73
CA ASN A 165 -3.80 0.40 -15.55
C ASN A 165 -2.49 0.49 -14.77
N THR A 166 -1.74 -0.61 -14.79
CA THR A 166 -0.56 -0.81 -13.94
C THR A 166 0.63 0.05 -14.36
N GLN A 167 0.79 0.31 -15.66
CA GLN A 167 1.88 1.18 -16.14
C GLN A 167 1.70 2.62 -15.65
N ALA A 168 0.47 3.14 -15.70
CA ALA A 168 0.16 4.46 -15.18
C ALA A 168 0.25 4.51 -13.64
N GLU A 169 -0.11 3.41 -12.96
CA GLU A 169 0.07 3.27 -11.50
C GLU A 169 1.56 3.40 -11.13
N ILE A 170 2.45 2.68 -11.81
CA ILE A 170 3.90 2.71 -11.56
C ILE A 170 4.45 4.13 -11.78
N GLN A 171 4.17 4.75 -12.93
CA GLN A 171 4.63 6.11 -13.22
C GLN A 171 4.14 7.13 -12.19
N ALA A 172 2.88 7.03 -11.75
CA ALA A 172 2.34 7.90 -10.73
C ALA A 172 2.98 7.68 -9.36
N LEU A 173 3.33 6.43 -9.01
CA LEU A 173 4.10 6.10 -7.80
C LEU A 173 5.51 6.70 -7.85
N HIS A 174 6.21 6.64 -9.01
CA HIS A 174 7.53 7.27 -9.16
C HIS A 174 7.46 8.78 -8.93
N LEU A 175 6.46 9.44 -9.53
CA LEU A 175 6.24 10.87 -9.32
C LEU A 175 5.92 11.18 -7.86
N LEU A 176 5.04 10.40 -7.22
CA LEU A 176 4.71 10.59 -5.81
C LEU A 176 5.93 10.46 -4.91
N HIS A 177 6.75 9.42 -5.10
CA HIS A 177 7.99 9.23 -4.35
C HIS A 177 8.96 10.40 -4.55
N SER A 178 9.14 10.86 -5.80
CA SER A 178 10.02 11.99 -6.10
C SER A 178 9.56 13.27 -5.39
N VAL A 179 8.27 13.57 -5.38
CA VAL A 179 7.71 14.77 -4.74
C VAL A 179 7.84 14.70 -3.22
N LEU A 180 7.64 13.51 -2.62
CA LEU A 180 7.80 13.30 -1.19
C LEU A 180 9.26 13.44 -0.71
N MET A 181 10.23 13.13 -1.57
CA MET A 181 11.66 13.26 -1.26
C MET A 181 12.20 14.68 -1.45
N MET A 182 11.45 15.56 -2.13
CA MET A 182 11.85 16.96 -2.24
C MET A 182 11.67 17.65 -0.89
N PRO A 183 12.65 18.44 -0.41
CA PRO A 183 12.48 19.24 0.78
C PRO A 183 11.27 20.18 0.61
N PRO A 184 10.51 20.46 1.69
CA PRO A 184 9.45 21.46 1.64
C PRO A 184 10.07 22.74 1.10
N ALA A 185 9.39 23.40 0.16
CA ALA A 185 9.89 24.64 -0.42
C ALA A 185 10.30 25.56 0.74
N THR A 186 11.57 25.92 0.81
CA THR A 186 12.07 26.97 1.68
C THR A 186 11.27 28.22 1.36
N GLN A 187 10.23 28.47 2.15
CA GLN A 187 9.54 29.74 2.12
C GLN A 187 10.60 30.79 2.50
N PRO A 188 10.70 31.91 1.76
CA PRO A 188 11.62 32.97 2.14
C PRO A 188 11.33 33.42 3.58
N ALA A 189 12.36 33.90 4.28
CA ALA A 189 12.37 34.30 5.69
C ALA A 189 11.45 35.48 6.03
N VAL A 190 10.16 35.34 5.75
CA VAL A 190 9.08 36.20 6.21
C VAL A 190 8.40 35.44 7.34
N ALA A 191 8.20 36.11 8.47
CA ALA A 191 7.48 35.55 9.60
C ALA A 191 6.17 34.91 9.11
N PRO A 192 5.82 33.68 9.56
CA PRO A 192 4.61 33.02 9.11
C PRO A 192 3.41 33.95 9.37
N PRO A 193 2.49 34.10 8.40
CA PRO A 193 1.28 34.87 8.65
C PRO A 193 0.57 34.30 9.90
N ILE A 194 0.03 35.17 10.75
CA ILE A 194 -0.63 34.78 12.02
C ILE A 194 -1.77 33.77 11.77
N ILE A 195 -2.33 33.75 10.56
CA ILE A 195 -3.37 32.80 10.12
C ILE A 195 -2.83 32.03 8.90
N CYS A 196 -2.44 30.77 9.11
CA CYS A 196 -2.08 29.86 8.03
C CYS A 196 -3.29 28.99 7.65
N PRO A 197 -3.55 28.71 6.36
CA PRO A 197 -4.63 27.81 5.93
C PRO A 197 -4.59 26.44 6.62
N ALA A 198 -3.39 25.92 6.88
CA ALA A 198 -3.17 24.67 7.61
C ALA A 198 -3.73 24.68 9.05
N SER A 199 -3.74 25.85 9.70
CA SER A 199 -4.29 26.02 11.06
C SER A 199 -5.82 26.18 11.11
N LEU A 200 -6.44 26.52 9.97
CA LEU A 200 -7.89 26.71 9.83
C LEU A 200 -8.63 25.43 9.44
N LEU A 201 -7.91 24.45 8.90
CA LEU A 201 -8.45 23.18 8.38
C LEU A 201 -8.11 21.93 9.24
N PRO A 202 -7.96 21.98 10.58
CA PRO A 202 -7.49 20.83 11.38
C PRO A 202 -8.54 19.71 11.55
N GLY A 203 -9.57 19.65 10.70
CA GLY A 203 -10.63 18.66 10.82
C GLY A 203 -10.10 17.24 10.64
N GLN A 204 -10.37 16.36 11.62
CA GLN A 204 -10.07 14.92 11.54
C GLN A 204 -10.65 14.26 10.27
N SER A 205 -11.75 14.80 9.75
CA SER A 205 -12.36 14.42 8.47
C SER A 205 -11.47 14.74 7.28
N LEU A 206 -10.88 15.94 7.22
CA LEU A 206 -9.97 16.32 6.15
C LEU A 206 -8.65 15.54 6.21
N SER A 207 -8.08 15.37 7.40
CA SER A 207 -6.84 14.62 7.57
C SER A 207 -6.99 13.14 7.20
N SER A 208 -8.15 12.54 7.45
CA SER A 208 -8.42 11.15 7.04
C SER A 208 -8.61 11.02 5.53
N LEU A 209 -9.36 11.94 4.89
CA LEU A 209 -9.60 11.92 3.44
C LEU A 209 -8.34 12.23 2.61
N LEU A 210 -7.48 13.10 3.12
CA LEU A 210 -6.24 13.52 2.47
C LEU A 210 -5.00 12.79 3.03
N SER A 211 -5.20 11.68 3.73
CA SER A 211 -4.09 10.87 4.23
C SER A 211 -3.25 10.33 3.07
N VAL A 212 -1.95 10.55 3.17
CA VAL A 212 -0.95 10.06 2.21
C VAL A 212 -0.06 9.06 2.94
N PRO A 213 0.26 7.90 2.34
CA PRO A 213 1.22 6.95 2.89
C PRO A 213 2.61 7.58 3.08
N SER A 214 3.39 7.02 4.00
CA SER A 214 4.79 7.46 4.21
C SER A 214 5.62 7.26 2.94
N PRO A 215 6.70 8.04 2.75
CA PRO A 215 7.57 7.90 1.57
C PRO A 215 8.13 6.47 1.43
N LEU A 216 8.48 5.83 2.54
CA LEU A 216 8.93 4.43 2.59
C LEU A 216 7.83 3.44 2.15
N SER A 217 6.58 3.68 2.53
CA SER A 217 5.44 2.84 2.12
C SER A 217 5.11 3.02 0.62
N VAL A 218 5.31 4.22 0.07
CA VAL A 218 5.22 4.47 -1.37
C VAL A 218 6.35 3.75 -2.11
N LEU A 219 7.58 3.82 -1.61
CA LEU A 219 8.73 3.15 -2.19
C LEU A 219 8.56 1.62 -2.19
N HIS A 220 8.06 1.05 -1.09
CA HIS A 220 7.71 -0.37 -1.02
C HIS A 220 6.65 -0.77 -2.05
N SER A 221 5.56 0.00 -2.16
CA SER A 221 4.50 -0.27 -3.13
C SER A 221 5.02 -0.19 -4.57
N LEU A 222 5.90 0.77 -4.84
CA LEU A 222 6.56 0.96 -6.14
C LEU A 222 7.46 -0.24 -6.48
N ALA A 223 8.31 -0.65 -5.55
CA ALA A 223 9.21 -1.80 -5.72
C ALA A 223 8.41 -3.07 -6.04
N GLN A 224 7.37 -3.35 -5.23
CA GLN A 224 6.50 -4.51 -5.42
C GLN A 224 5.83 -4.52 -6.80
N LYS A 225 5.29 -3.37 -7.24
CA LYS A 225 4.62 -3.24 -8.55
C LYS A 225 5.59 -3.39 -9.71
N CYS A 226 6.81 -2.86 -9.60
CA CYS A 226 7.84 -3.02 -10.64
C CYS A 226 8.21 -4.50 -10.82
N VAL A 227 8.39 -5.24 -9.72
CA VAL A 227 8.70 -6.69 -9.78
C VAL A 227 7.56 -7.49 -10.40
N LEU A 228 6.31 -7.25 -10.01
CA LEU A 228 5.14 -7.98 -10.53
C LEU A 228 4.88 -7.73 -12.02
N HIS A 229 5.24 -6.55 -12.54
CA HIS A 229 5.00 -6.16 -13.93
C HIS A 229 6.24 -6.28 -14.84
N GLY A 230 7.26 -7.01 -14.40
CA GLY A 230 8.41 -7.40 -15.24
C GLY A 230 9.57 -6.40 -15.27
N SER A 231 9.45 -5.25 -14.62
CA SER A 231 10.56 -4.30 -14.41
C SER A 231 11.37 -4.70 -13.18
N VAL A 232 11.88 -5.94 -13.19
CA VAL A 232 12.47 -6.58 -12.02
C VAL A 232 13.72 -5.84 -11.54
N SER A 233 14.61 -5.42 -12.45
CA SER A 233 15.85 -4.72 -12.10
C SER A 233 15.57 -3.41 -11.36
N GLU A 234 14.64 -2.59 -11.85
CA GLU A 234 14.24 -1.35 -11.17
C GLU A 234 13.65 -1.67 -9.80
N GLY A 235 12.76 -2.67 -9.73
CA GLY A 235 12.16 -3.12 -8.47
C GLY A 235 13.19 -3.54 -7.42
N VAL A 236 14.27 -4.23 -7.83
CA VAL A 236 15.38 -4.59 -6.93
C VAL A 236 16.04 -3.36 -6.36
N GLU A 237 16.41 -2.38 -7.20
CA GLU A 237 17.07 -1.17 -6.72
C GLU A 237 16.17 -0.40 -5.74
N HIS A 238 14.87 -0.28 -6.01
CA HIS A 238 13.92 0.35 -5.07
C HIS A 238 13.81 -0.39 -3.73
N TYR A 239 13.88 -1.73 -3.73
CA TYR A 239 13.94 -2.52 -2.49
C TYR A 239 15.25 -2.31 -1.73
N LEU A 240 16.39 -2.23 -2.42
CA LEU A 240 17.69 -1.98 -1.80
C LEU A 240 17.76 -0.55 -1.21
N ASP A 241 17.25 0.44 -1.93
CA ASP A 241 17.11 1.82 -1.46
C ASP A 241 16.22 1.90 -0.22
N LEU A 242 15.10 1.15 -0.20
CA LEU A 242 14.22 1.05 0.96
C LEU A 242 14.95 0.46 2.18
N LEU A 243 15.69 -0.64 1.99
CA LEU A 243 16.45 -1.28 3.07
C LEU A 243 17.56 -0.35 3.59
N ALA A 244 18.25 0.37 2.70
CA ALA A 244 19.27 1.36 3.07
C ALA A 244 18.66 2.53 3.86
N ALA A 245 17.51 3.06 3.42
CA ALA A 245 16.79 4.12 4.11
C ALA A 245 16.37 3.68 5.52
N LEU A 246 15.82 2.47 5.67
CA LEU A 246 15.44 1.90 6.97
C LEU A 246 16.64 1.72 7.90
N GLN A 247 17.80 1.30 7.39
CA GLN A 247 19.02 1.19 8.19
C GLN A 247 19.53 2.56 8.66
N SER A 248 19.42 3.59 7.83
CA SER A 248 19.80 4.95 8.19
C SER A 248 18.84 5.60 9.20
N ASP A 249 17.53 5.37 9.07
CA ASP A 249 16.52 5.88 10.00
C ASP A 249 16.55 5.15 11.34
N HIS A 250 16.90 3.86 11.38
CA HIS A 250 17.06 3.11 12.63
C HIS A 250 18.20 3.65 13.50
N GLN A 251 19.20 4.31 12.90
CA GLN A 251 20.25 5.04 13.63
C GLN A 251 19.76 6.40 14.17
N LEU A 252 18.63 6.92 13.67
CA LEU A 252 18.07 8.23 14.03
C LEU A 252 16.74 8.16 14.79
N SER A 253 16.11 6.98 14.93
CA SER A 253 14.70 6.88 15.31
C SER A 253 14.41 5.94 16.48
N GLN A 254 14.71 6.43 17.68
CA GLN A 254 13.89 6.14 18.88
C GLN A 254 12.58 6.96 18.88
N GLY A 255 12.09 7.45 17.73
CA GLY A 255 11.09 8.53 17.68
C GLY A 255 9.90 8.37 16.72
N PHE A 256 9.84 7.36 15.85
CA PHE A 256 8.67 7.20 14.97
C PHE A 256 7.74 6.09 15.47
N SER A 257 6.53 6.52 15.86
CA SER A 257 5.38 5.65 16.09
C SER A 257 5.13 4.81 14.84
N GLU A 258 5.10 3.49 15.02
CA GLU A 258 4.87 2.48 13.99
C GLU A 258 3.75 2.89 13.03
N ALA A 259 4.11 3.21 11.78
CA ALA A 259 3.13 3.48 10.74
C ALA A 259 2.51 2.13 10.31
N PRO A 260 1.17 1.95 10.37
CA PRO A 260 0.50 0.65 10.22
C PRO A 260 0.48 0.09 8.78
N SER A 261 1.31 0.61 7.86
CA SER A 261 1.27 0.26 6.43
C SER A 261 2.52 -0.41 5.88
N LEU A 262 3.62 -0.49 6.64
CA LEU A 262 4.85 -1.12 6.19
C LEU A 262 4.92 -2.58 6.70
N PRO A 263 5.27 -3.56 5.84
CA PRO A 263 5.58 -4.93 6.29
C PRO A 263 6.70 -4.94 7.33
N ARG A 264 6.76 -6.01 8.12
CA ARG A 264 7.83 -6.15 9.13
C ARG A 264 9.18 -6.30 8.44
N LEU A 265 10.26 -5.88 9.11
CA LEU A 265 11.60 -5.88 8.53
C LEU A 265 12.04 -7.23 7.91
N PRO A 266 11.80 -8.40 8.55
CA PRO A 266 12.11 -9.70 7.93
C PRO A 266 11.33 -9.96 6.64
N GLU A 267 10.09 -9.47 6.52
CA GLU A 267 9.27 -9.63 5.31
C GLU A 267 9.83 -8.79 4.17
N LEU A 268 10.28 -7.57 4.46
CA LEU A 268 10.95 -6.71 3.47
C LEU A 268 12.23 -7.36 2.94
N TYR A 269 13.06 -7.95 3.81
CA TYR A 269 14.24 -8.70 3.39
C TYR A 269 13.88 -9.91 2.52
N LEU A 270 12.81 -10.65 2.84
CA LEU A 270 12.36 -11.79 2.04
C LEU A 270 11.80 -11.37 0.68
N GLU A 271 11.03 -10.29 0.62
CA GLU A 271 10.55 -9.72 -0.65
C GLU A 271 11.72 -9.23 -1.51
N ALA A 272 12.64 -8.46 -0.94
CA ALA A 272 13.86 -8.03 -1.63
C ALA A 272 14.69 -9.23 -2.11
N GLY A 273 14.88 -10.26 -1.26
CA GLY A 273 15.55 -11.50 -1.61
C GLY A 273 14.88 -12.22 -2.79
N SER A 274 13.55 -12.32 -2.79
CA SER A 274 12.81 -12.91 -3.92
C SER A 274 13.00 -12.12 -5.22
N SER A 275 13.05 -10.79 -5.14
CA SER A 275 13.29 -9.92 -6.30
C SER A 275 14.72 -10.03 -6.85
N LEU A 276 15.72 -10.21 -5.98
CA LEU A 276 17.11 -10.47 -6.37
C LEU A 276 17.26 -11.82 -7.08
N LEU A 277 16.54 -12.84 -6.60
CA LEU A 277 16.53 -14.15 -7.24
C LEU A 277 15.91 -14.09 -8.64
N THR A 278 14.79 -13.36 -8.83
CA THR A 278 14.20 -13.18 -10.16
C THR A 278 15.08 -12.32 -11.08
N ALA A 279 15.89 -11.42 -10.52
CA ALA A 279 16.92 -10.66 -11.23
C ALA A 279 18.22 -11.46 -11.51
N GLN A 280 18.29 -12.75 -11.20
CA GLN A 280 19.46 -13.61 -11.37
C GLN A 280 20.69 -13.20 -10.53
N ARG A 281 20.48 -12.61 -9.35
CA ARG A 281 21.52 -12.25 -8.36
C ARG A 281 21.44 -13.13 -7.11
N PRO A 282 21.75 -14.45 -7.20
CA PRO A 282 21.57 -15.38 -6.09
C PRO A 282 22.52 -15.11 -4.91
N THR A 283 23.71 -14.54 -5.13
CA THR A 283 24.67 -14.22 -4.06
C THR A 283 24.12 -13.19 -3.10
N ASP A 284 23.50 -12.15 -3.64
CA ASP A 284 22.97 -11.03 -2.85
C ASP A 284 21.69 -11.48 -2.12
N CYS A 285 20.87 -12.32 -2.76
CA CYS A 285 19.73 -12.99 -2.13
C CYS A 285 20.15 -13.84 -0.92
N LEU A 286 21.25 -14.62 -1.04
CA LEU A 286 21.77 -15.42 0.06
C LEU A 286 22.15 -14.54 1.27
N ALA A 287 22.82 -13.41 1.03
CA ALA A 287 23.20 -12.48 2.10
C ALA A 287 21.98 -11.92 2.85
N LEU A 288 20.92 -11.52 2.14
CA LEU A 288 19.68 -11.07 2.80
C LEU A 288 18.98 -12.20 3.57
N CYS A 289 19.03 -13.43 3.06
CA CYS A 289 18.48 -14.58 3.76
C CYS A 289 19.27 -14.90 5.04
N ASP A 290 20.60 -14.78 5.01
CA ASP A 290 21.45 -14.98 6.18
C ASP A 290 21.17 -13.93 7.28
N GLU A 291 20.89 -12.69 6.90
CA GLU A 291 20.47 -11.64 7.85
C GLU A 291 19.14 -12.01 8.53
N VAL A 292 18.13 -12.44 7.77
CA VAL A 292 16.85 -12.89 8.33
C VAL A 292 17.03 -14.11 9.24
N ILE A 293 17.88 -15.07 8.84
CA ILE A 293 18.15 -16.26 9.64
C ILE A 293 18.85 -15.87 10.93
N SER A 294 19.92 -15.07 10.89
CA SER A 294 20.66 -14.66 12.08
C SER A 294 19.79 -13.94 13.11
N THR A 295 18.87 -13.09 12.66
CA THR A 295 17.93 -12.35 13.51
C THR A 295 16.79 -13.22 14.06
N THR A 296 16.40 -14.30 13.37
CA THR A 296 15.28 -15.15 13.76
C THR A 296 15.68 -16.43 14.49
N LEU A 297 16.92 -16.92 14.33
CA LEU A 297 17.37 -18.21 14.84
C LEU A 297 17.24 -18.36 16.35
N GLU A 298 17.63 -17.34 17.11
CA GLU A 298 17.58 -17.35 18.59
C GLU A 298 16.15 -17.34 19.13
N LEU A 299 15.19 -16.87 18.32
CA LEU A 299 13.79 -16.71 18.68
C LEU A 299 12.94 -17.94 18.30
N LEU A 300 13.55 -19.00 17.74
CA LEU A 300 12.83 -20.15 17.22
C LEU A 300 12.27 -21.05 18.35
N PRO A 301 10.96 -21.35 18.36
CA PRO A 301 10.39 -22.30 19.30
C PRO A 301 10.78 -23.75 18.96
N GLU A 302 10.95 -24.58 19.98
CA GLU A 302 11.21 -26.02 19.79
C GLU A 302 10.04 -26.76 19.14
N ARG A 303 8.80 -26.44 19.56
CA ARG A 303 7.54 -26.88 18.97
C ARG A 303 6.49 -25.77 19.10
N LEU A 304 5.74 -25.51 18.04
CA LEU A 304 4.66 -24.52 18.05
C LEU A 304 3.32 -25.21 17.87
N LEU A 305 2.46 -25.15 18.90
CA LEU A 305 1.08 -25.60 18.82
C LEU A 305 0.20 -24.39 18.51
N LEU A 306 -0.47 -24.42 17.36
CA LEU A 306 -1.51 -23.46 17.03
C LEU A 306 -2.83 -24.02 17.55
N GLU A 307 -3.34 -23.38 18.61
CA GLU A 307 -4.65 -23.68 19.19
C GLU A 307 -5.65 -22.61 18.74
N GLU A 308 -6.83 -23.05 18.31
CA GLU A 308 -7.97 -22.19 17.99
C GLU A 308 -8.43 -21.47 19.29
N PRO A 309 -8.56 -20.13 19.35
CA PRO A 309 -9.16 -19.47 20.51
C PRO A 309 -10.53 -20.07 20.79
N MET A 310 -10.64 -20.82 21.88
CA MET A 310 -11.94 -21.05 22.50
C MET A 310 -12.45 -19.69 22.98
N GLU A 311 -13.62 -19.29 22.49
CA GLU A 311 -14.40 -18.18 23.04
C GLU A 311 -14.69 -18.46 24.52
N ALA A 312 -13.81 -18.00 25.39
CA ALA A 312 -14.04 -17.59 26.78
C ALA A 312 -12.68 -17.48 27.48
N SER A 313 -12.06 -16.30 27.42
CA SER A 313 -11.21 -15.89 28.54
C SER A 313 -11.45 -14.43 28.88
N VAL A 314 -11.68 -14.24 30.16
CA VAL A 314 -12.04 -13.03 30.90
C VAL A 314 -11.23 -11.80 30.42
N PRO A 315 -11.86 -10.61 30.29
CA PRO A 315 -11.14 -9.39 29.96
C PRO A 315 -10.16 -9.05 31.09
N GLY A 316 -8.85 -9.18 30.84
CA GLY A 316 -7.82 -8.79 31.81
C GLY A 316 -6.51 -9.59 31.83
N SER A 317 -6.33 -10.64 31.02
CA SER A 317 -5.01 -11.30 30.91
C SER A 317 -4.18 -10.71 29.75
N PRO A 318 -2.88 -10.42 29.93
CA PRO A 318 -2.05 -9.82 28.89
C PRO A 318 -1.89 -10.76 27.69
N ASP A 319 -2.19 -10.22 26.50
CA ASP A 319 -1.83 -10.62 25.13
C ASP A 319 -1.16 -12.00 24.90
N LYS A 320 -1.88 -13.10 25.15
CA LYS A 320 -1.45 -14.43 24.66
C LYS A 320 -1.56 -14.58 23.15
N LEU A 321 -2.37 -13.74 22.48
CA LEU A 321 -2.64 -13.81 21.04
C LEU A 321 -1.49 -13.19 20.21
N GLY A 322 -0.96 -12.03 20.63
CA GLY A 322 0.15 -11.35 19.95
C GLY A 322 1.47 -12.15 20.01
N LEU A 323 1.79 -12.70 21.18
CA LEU A 323 2.96 -13.57 21.38
C LEU A 323 2.94 -14.84 20.51
N GLY A 324 1.76 -15.38 20.22
CA GLY A 324 1.59 -16.56 19.35
C GLY A 324 1.81 -16.22 17.86
N GLN A 325 1.29 -15.09 17.41
CA GLN A 325 1.47 -14.61 16.04
C GLN A 325 2.93 -14.22 15.77
N ASP A 326 3.62 -13.60 16.73
CA ASP A 326 5.03 -13.23 16.57
C ASP A 326 5.93 -14.46 16.49
N ARG A 327 5.71 -15.48 17.33
CA ARG A 327 6.46 -16.75 17.25
C ARG A 327 6.22 -17.51 15.96
N LEU A 328 4.98 -17.49 15.45
CA LEU A 328 4.66 -18.08 14.17
C LEU A 328 5.31 -17.31 13.02
N GLY A 329 5.31 -15.97 13.08
CA GLY A 329 6.02 -15.10 12.15
C GLY A 329 7.50 -15.47 12.04
N VAL A 330 8.20 -15.63 13.17
CA VAL A 330 9.61 -16.06 13.20
C VAL A 330 9.83 -17.42 12.51
N VAL A 331 8.95 -18.39 12.74
CA VAL A 331 9.04 -19.71 12.06
C VAL A 331 8.77 -19.60 10.56
N LEU A 332 7.81 -18.76 10.15
CA LEU A 332 7.48 -18.54 8.74
C LEU A 332 8.58 -17.77 8.02
N TRP A 333 9.16 -16.73 8.62
CA TRP A 333 10.23 -15.94 8.02
C TRP A 333 11.52 -16.75 7.89
N SER A 334 11.92 -17.47 8.94
CA SER A 334 13.07 -18.38 8.87
C SER A 334 12.84 -19.49 7.84
N GLY A 335 11.66 -20.10 7.81
CA GLY A 335 11.28 -21.09 6.81
C GLY A 335 11.34 -20.53 5.38
N ALA A 336 10.85 -19.32 5.16
CA ALA A 336 10.92 -18.62 3.87
C ALA A 336 12.36 -18.28 3.47
N ALA A 337 13.21 -17.87 4.42
CA ALA A 337 14.63 -17.61 4.16
C ALA A 337 15.36 -18.88 3.71
N TYR A 338 15.18 -20.01 4.41
CA TYR A 338 15.76 -21.29 3.96
C TYR A 338 15.22 -21.74 2.61
N LEU A 339 13.95 -21.45 2.32
CA LEU A 339 13.35 -21.71 1.02
C LEU A 339 14.01 -20.89 -0.09
N LEU A 340 14.23 -19.58 0.12
CA LEU A 340 14.92 -18.72 -0.84
C LEU A 340 16.39 -19.13 -1.03
N GLN A 341 17.11 -19.49 0.04
CA GLN A 341 18.46 -20.05 -0.06
C GLN A 341 18.49 -21.31 -0.93
N ALA A 342 17.52 -22.22 -0.73
CA ALA A 342 17.41 -23.43 -1.52
C ALA A 342 17.16 -23.15 -3.02
N HIS A 343 16.35 -22.13 -3.33
CA HIS A 343 16.16 -21.68 -4.70
C HIS A 343 17.45 -21.08 -5.30
N CYS A 344 18.22 -20.31 -4.52
CA CYS A 344 19.53 -19.79 -4.94
C CYS A 344 20.49 -20.93 -5.31
N TYR A 345 20.63 -21.95 -4.46
CA TYR A 345 21.47 -23.11 -4.76
C TYR A 345 20.96 -23.93 -5.95
N SER A 346 19.64 -24.01 -6.15
CA SER A 346 19.05 -24.63 -7.33
C SER A 346 19.40 -23.86 -8.61
N HIS A 347 19.39 -22.53 -8.56
CA HIS A 347 19.82 -21.66 -9.67
C HIS A 347 21.32 -21.83 -9.98
N LEU A 348 22.15 -21.97 -8.93
CA LEU A 348 23.58 -22.29 -9.03
C LEU A 348 23.87 -23.75 -9.44
N LYS A 349 22.83 -24.59 -9.62
CA LYS A 349 22.92 -26.02 -9.93
C LYS A 349 23.65 -26.86 -8.88
N ASP A 350 23.79 -26.36 -7.65
CA ASP A 350 24.25 -27.17 -6.51
C ASP A 350 23.05 -27.90 -5.88
N TRP A 351 22.67 -29.01 -6.51
CA TRP A 351 21.55 -29.83 -6.08
C TRP A 351 21.75 -30.47 -4.71
N LYS A 352 23.01 -30.57 -4.23
CA LYS A 352 23.28 -31.10 -2.89
C LYS A 352 22.88 -30.07 -1.85
N GLN A 353 23.33 -28.84 -2.00
CA GLN A 353 22.94 -27.75 -1.10
C GLN A 353 21.47 -27.37 -1.24
N ALA A 354 20.90 -27.40 -2.44
CA ALA A 354 19.46 -27.19 -2.62
C ALA A 354 18.63 -28.16 -1.75
N VAL A 355 18.93 -29.46 -1.81
CA VAL A 355 18.21 -30.48 -1.01
C VAL A 355 18.39 -30.26 0.50
N THR A 356 19.58 -29.87 0.95
CA THR A 356 19.82 -29.63 2.40
C THR A 356 19.00 -28.45 2.89
N HIS A 357 18.99 -27.33 2.18
CA HIS A 357 18.24 -26.14 2.56
C HIS A 357 16.71 -26.34 2.45
N TYR A 358 16.22 -27.02 1.41
CA TYR A 358 14.80 -27.42 1.35
C TYR A 358 14.40 -28.33 2.52
N THR A 359 15.28 -29.26 2.91
CA THR A 359 15.02 -30.14 4.05
C THR A 359 15.00 -29.38 5.37
N ARG A 360 15.88 -28.39 5.57
CA ARG A 360 15.85 -27.49 6.73
C ARG A 360 14.54 -26.71 6.79
N CYS A 361 14.11 -26.13 5.67
CA CYS A 361 12.82 -25.44 5.55
C CYS A 361 11.66 -26.36 5.97
N ILE A 362 11.55 -27.56 5.37
CA ILE A 362 10.48 -28.51 5.68
C ILE A 362 10.50 -28.90 7.17
N ASN A 363 11.67 -29.24 7.72
CA ASN A 363 11.80 -29.64 9.12
C ASN A 363 11.34 -28.53 10.07
N LEU A 364 11.65 -27.26 9.78
CA LEU A 364 11.18 -26.12 10.56
C LEU A 364 9.66 -25.95 10.48
N LEU A 365 9.10 -25.98 9.27
CA LEU A 365 7.66 -25.83 9.06
C LEU A 365 6.85 -27.00 9.63
N MET A 366 7.45 -28.18 9.79
CA MET A 366 6.83 -29.35 10.43
C MET A 366 6.80 -29.26 11.96
N LYS A 367 7.60 -28.39 12.58
CA LYS A 367 7.50 -28.09 14.03
C LYS A 367 6.21 -27.36 14.40
N VAL A 368 5.52 -26.78 13.42
CA VAL A 368 4.22 -26.14 13.58
C VAL A 368 3.12 -27.19 13.46
N CYS A 369 2.46 -27.50 14.58
CA CYS A 369 1.30 -28.37 14.61
C CYS A 369 0.02 -27.54 14.73
N VAL A 370 -0.94 -27.80 13.83
CA VAL A 370 -2.27 -27.19 13.87
C VAL A 370 -3.22 -28.20 14.47
N LYS A 371 -3.79 -27.92 15.65
CA LYS A 371 -4.87 -28.74 16.23
C LYS A 371 -6.20 -28.27 15.62
N GLN A 372 -6.77 -29.04 14.69
CA GLN A 372 -8.11 -28.76 14.16
C GLN A 372 -9.16 -29.41 15.07
N LYS A 373 -10.01 -28.61 15.73
CA LYS A 373 -11.18 -29.10 16.45
C LYS A 373 -12.45 -28.49 15.85
N GLY A 374 -12.97 -29.15 14.81
CA GLY A 374 -14.27 -28.81 14.25
C GLY A 374 -14.21 -27.58 13.33
N CYS A 375 -14.94 -27.67 12.24
CA CYS A 375 -14.97 -26.66 11.19
C CYS A 375 -15.48 -25.31 11.75
N VAL A 376 -14.67 -24.25 11.68
CA VAL A 376 -14.99 -22.90 11.13
C VAL A 376 -13.83 -21.90 11.37
N LYS A 377 -13.32 -21.33 10.26
CA LYS A 377 -12.66 -20.01 10.09
C LYS A 377 -11.59 -19.54 11.12
N LEU A 378 -10.65 -20.38 11.58
CA LEU A 378 -9.39 -19.81 12.05
C LEU A 378 -8.51 -19.37 10.86
N GLU A 379 -8.23 -18.07 10.80
CA GLU A 379 -7.23 -17.40 9.96
C GLU A 379 -6.83 -18.13 8.67
N LEU A 380 -7.71 -18.09 7.67
CA LEU A 380 -7.45 -18.67 6.35
C LEU A 380 -6.11 -18.22 5.74
N GLY A 381 -5.60 -17.03 6.06
CA GLY A 381 -4.34 -16.50 5.52
C GLY A 381 -3.10 -17.23 6.05
N VAL A 382 -2.95 -17.36 7.36
CA VAL A 382 -1.75 -17.92 8.00
C VAL A 382 -1.61 -19.42 7.71
N SER A 383 -2.72 -20.17 7.79
CA SER A 383 -2.75 -21.57 7.36
C SER A 383 -2.37 -21.73 5.88
N ARG A 384 -2.82 -20.81 5.01
CA ARG A 384 -2.44 -20.79 3.59
C ARG A 384 -0.95 -20.49 3.38
N THR A 385 -0.35 -19.52 4.09
CA THR A 385 1.09 -19.22 3.96
C THR A 385 1.97 -20.40 4.38
N LEU A 386 1.64 -21.06 5.50
CA LEU A 386 2.34 -22.25 5.98
C LEU A 386 2.22 -23.40 4.97
N GLN A 387 1.02 -23.68 4.48
CA GLN A 387 0.79 -24.72 3.48
C GLN A 387 1.47 -24.42 2.14
N ARG A 388 1.47 -23.14 1.72
CA ARG A 388 2.16 -22.69 0.50
C ARG A 388 3.67 -22.86 0.62
N LEU A 389 4.29 -22.45 1.73
CA LEU A 389 5.71 -22.66 1.99
C LEU A 389 6.08 -24.15 2.01
N LYS A 390 5.27 -24.98 2.67
CA LYS A 390 5.46 -26.45 2.66
C LYS A 390 5.40 -27.01 1.24
N GLY A 391 4.40 -26.59 0.46
CA GLY A 391 4.24 -26.98 -0.94
C GLY A 391 5.45 -26.60 -1.78
N LEU A 392 5.85 -25.33 -1.77
CA LEU A 392 7.01 -24.83 -2.53
C LEU A 392 8.33 -25.51 -2.11
N ALA A 393 8.55 -25.73 -0.82
CA ALA A 393 9.76 -26.42 -0.35
C ALA A 393 9.81 -27.89 -0.81
N LEU A 394 8.68 -28.59 -0.77
CA LEU A 394 8.56 -29.97 -1.27
C LEU A 394 8.73 -30.02 -2.79
N ALA A 395 8.14 -29.06 -3.52
CA ALA A 395 8.30 -28.95 -4.97
C ALA A 395 9.77 -28.78 -5.36
N GLY A 396 10.45 -27.79 -4.76
CA GLY A 396 11.84 -27.49 -5.03
C GLY A 396 12.79 -28.64 -4.66
N ARG A 397 12.54 -29.34 -3.55
CA ARG A 397 13.30 -30.54 -3.18
C ARG A 397 13.06 -31.68 -4.17
N GLY A 398 11.81 -31.89 -4.56
CA GLY A 398 11.43 -32.87 -5.58
C GLY A 398 12.12 -32.62 -6.91
N ILE A 399 12.18 -31.36 -7.38
CA ILE A 399 12.91 -30.94 -8.57
C ILE A 399 14.40 -31.25 -8.41
N SER A 400 15.00 -30.90 -7.28
CA SER A 400 16.42 -31.17 -7.01
C SER A 400 16.75 -32.67 -7.03
N PHE A 401 15.84 -33.53 -6.57
CA PHE A 401 15.98 -34.99 -6.68
C PHE A 401 15.88 -35.50 -8.12
N THR A 402 15.10 -34.86 -9.00
CA THR A 402 15.08 -35.24 -10.43
C THR A 402 16.44 -35.08 -11.08
N HIS A 403 17.17 -34.01 -10.72
CA HIS A 403 18.50 -33.71 -11.22
C HIS A 403 19.59 -34.63 -10.65
N ARG A 404 19.29 -35.33 -9.56
CA ARG A 404 20.15 -36.32 -8.94
C ARG A 404 19.80 -37.77 -9.31
N ASP A 405 18.92 -37.96 -10.30
CA ASP A 405 18.36 -39.25 -10.71
C ASP A 405 17.61 -40.04 -9.61
N GLN A 406 17.23 -39.38 -8.52
CA GLN A 406 16.45 -39.95 -7.42
C GLN A 406 14.94 -39.85 -7.71
N LYS A 407 14.51 -40.49 -8.81
CA LYS A 407 13.15 -40.35 -9.38
C LYS A 407 12.01 -40.74 -8.42
N ARG A 408 12.22 -41.73 -7.55
CA ARG A 408 11.20 -42.18 -6.57
C ARG A 408 10.97 -41.16 -5.46
N GLU A 409 12.05 -40.58 -4.93
CA GLU A 409 12.01 -39.54 -3.90
C GLU A 409 11.38 -38.27 -4.46
N SER A 410 11.77 -37.91 -5.69
CA SER A 410 11.17 -36.79 -6.42
C SER A 410 9.66 -36.92 -6.59
N LEU A 411 9.18 -38.08 -7.06
CA LEU A 411 7.76 -38.33 -7.26
C LEU A 411 6.97 -38.17 -5.95
N ARG A 412 7.50 -38.70 -4.84
CA ARG A 412 6.88 -38.57 -3.51
C ARG A 412 6.76 -37.10 -3.10
N ASP A 413 7.84 -36.35 -3.21
CA ASP A 413 7.87 -34.95 -2.78
C ASP A 413 6.97 -34.06 -3.64
N LEU A 414 6.93 -34.27 -4.96
CA LEU A 414 6.06 -33.53 -5.87
C LEU A 414 4.57 -33.83 -5.61
N GLN A 415 4.21 -35.07 -5.30
CA GLN A 415 2.85 -35.43 -4.89
C GLN A 415 2.45 -34.76 -3.56
N LEU A 416 3.34 -34.80 -2.57
CA LEU A 416 3.11 -34.13 -1.28
C LEU A 416 3.00 -32.60 -1.43
N SER A 417 3.77 -32.01 -2.35
CA SER A 417 3.67 -30.59 -2.69
C SER A 417 2.27 -30.23 -3.18
N LEU A 418 1.72 -30.98 -4.12
CA LEU A 418 0.38 -30.71 -4.68
C LEU A 418 -0.73 -30.94 -3.65
N GLN A 419 -0.54 -31.87 -2.71
CA GLN A 419 -1.46 -32.05 -1.57
C GLN A 419 -1.41 -30.86 -0.61
N ALA A 420 -0.23 -30.30 -0.37
CA ALA A 420 -0.07 -29.14 0.51
C ALA A 420 -0.53 -27.83 -0.17
N ALA A 421 -0.29 -27.66 -1.47
CA ALA A 421 -0.63 -26.46 -2.22
C ALA A 421 -1.08 -26.82 -3.65
N PRO A 422 -2.39 -26.99 -3.89
CA PRO A 422 -2.93 -27.46 -5.18
C PRO A 422 -2.79 -26.45 -6.36
N GLY A 423 -2.15 -25.30 -6.14
CA GLY A 423 -1.91 -24.26 -7.16
C GLY A 423 -0.42 -24.01 -7.46
N CYS A 424 0.48 -24.96 -7.18
CA CYS A 424 1.87 -24.88 -7.61
C CYS A 424 2.00 -25.43 -9.04
N ALA A 425 2.03 -24.55 -10.03
CA ALA A 425 2.12 -24.93 -11.44
C ALA A 425 3.42 -25.67 -11.74
N SER A 426 4.54 -25.22 -11.16
CA SER A 426 5.85 -25.86 -11.33
C SER A 426 5.84 -27.32 -10.86
N ALA A 427 5.24 -27.60 -9.69
CA ALA A 427 5.15 -28.94 -9.13
C ALA A 427 4.38 -29.91 -10.04
N GLY A 428 3.29 -29.43 -10.66
CA GLY A 428 2.51 -30.23 -11.62
C GLY A 428 3.31 -30.58 -12.87
N LEU A 429 4.01 -29.60 -13.45
CA LEU A 429 4.84 -29.77 -14.65
C LEU A 429 6.03 -30.72 -14.41
N TRP A 430 6.65 -30.64 -13.24
CA TRP A 430 7.73 -31.55 -12.89
C TRP A 430 7.22 -32.95 -12.54
N LEU A 431 6.01 -33.08 -11.98
CA LEU A 431 5.41 -34.40 -11.74
C LEU A 431 5.18 -35.16 -13.05
N THR A 432 4.71 -34.48 -14.10
CA THR A 432 4.52 -35.12 -15.41
C THR A 432 5.84 -35.55 -16.03
N GLU A 433 6.88 -34.72 -15.98
CA GLU A 433 8.23 -35.08 -16.46
C GLU A 433 8.79 -36.30 -15.70
N VAL A 434 8.62 -36.36 -14.38
CA VAL A 434 9.09 -37.50 -13.56
C VAL A 434 8.33 -38.78 -13.87
N LEU A 435 7.00 -38.72 -14.00
CA LEU A 435 6.17 -39.86 -14.41
C LEU A 435 6.59 -40.36 -15.79
N TRP A 436 6.90 -39.45 -16.71
CA TRP A 436 7.40 -39.77 -18.04
C TRP A 436 8.73 -40.52 -17.98
N ARG A 437 9.70 -40.01 -17.20
CA ARG A 437 11.02 -40.63 -16.98
C ARG A 437 10.98 -41.97 -16.25
N LEU A 438 9.88 -42.27 -15.56
CA LEU A 438 9.61 -43.55 -14.89
C LEU A 438 8.86 -44.55 -15.78
N GLY A 439 8.50 -44.17 -17.02
CA GLY A 439 7.75 -45.03 -17.95
C GLY A 439 6.24 -45.08 -17.67
N ARG A 440 5.73 -44.32 -16.70
CA ARG A 440 4.29 -44.26 -16.33
C ARG A 440 3.53 -43.26 -17.22
N ARG A 441 3.65 -43.42 -18.54
CA ARG A 441 3.16 -42.44 -19.53
C ARG A 441 1.64 -42.19 -19.47
N GLN A 442 0.86 -43.22 -19.14
CA GLN A 442 -0.59 -43.11 -19.03
C GLN A 442 -1.01 -42.15 -17.90
N GLU A 443 -0.33 -42.24 -16.76
CA GLU A 443 -0.59 -41.36 -15.61
C GLU A 443 -0.11 -39.93 -15.88
N ALA A 444 1.02 -39.78 -16.56
CA ALA A 444 1.53 -38.47 -16.98
C ALA A 444 0.53 -37.73 -17.88
N ALA A 445 -0.04 -38.43 -18.87
CA ALA A 445 -1.05 -37.88 -19.78
C ALA A 445 -2.35 -37.50 -19.05
N ALA A 446 -2.89 -38.40 -18.22
CA ALA A 446 -4.10 -38.10 -17.44
C ALA A 446 -3.92 -36.91 -16.49
N PHE A 447 -2.74 -36.79 -15.87
CA PHE A 447 -2.43 -35.65 -15.00
C PHE A 447 -2.27 -34.34 -15.80
N TRP A 448 -1.66 -34.40 -16.99
CA TRP A 448 -1.51 -33.26 -17.88
C TRP A 448 -2.87 -32.68 -18.32
N GLU A 449 -3.80 -33.54 -18.77
CA GLU A 449 -5.17 -33.15 -19.15
C GLU A 449 -5.95 -32.54 -17.97
N LYS A 450 -5.79 -33.10 -16.76
CA LYS A 450 -6.38 -32.56 -15.54
C LYS A 450 -5.84 -31.18 -15.19
N THR A 451 -4.55 -30.94 -15.43
CA THR A 451 -3.91 -29.65 -15.14
C THR A 451 -4.34 -28.58 -16.15
N GLN A 452 -4.50 -28.94 -17.43
CA GLN A 452 -5.00 -28.02 -18.46
C GLN A 452 -6.46 -27.63 -18.21
N SER A 453 -7.33 -28.59 -17.86
CA SER A 453 -8.75 -28.32 -17.58
C SER A 453 -8.98 -27.50 -16.30
N SER A 454 -8.02 -27.46 -15.38
CA SER A 454 -8.10 -26.73 -14.10
C SER A 454 -7.35 -25.39 -14.10
N SER A 455 -6.79 -24.95 -15.22
CA SER A 455 -5.99 -23.74 -15.35
C SER A 455 -6.81 -22.45 -15.16
N THR A 456 -7.22 -22.18 -13.92
CA THR A 456 -7.58 -20.84 -13.46
C THR A 456 -6.30 -20.26 -12.88
N ALA A 457 -5.73 -19.23 -13.52
CA ALA A 457 -4.55 -18.57 -12.96
C ALA A 457 -4.88 -18.12 -11.53
N PRO A 458 -4.10 -18.51 -10.50
CA PRO A 458 -4.34 -18.02 -9.16
C PRO A 458 -4.25 -16.49 -9.20
N SER A 459 -5.24 -15.80 -8.63
CA SER A 459 -5.16 -14.35 -8.44
C SER A 459 -3.91 -14.07 -7.59
N LEU A 460 -2.87 -13.50 -8.22
CA LEU A 460 -1.60 -13.14 -7.58
C LEU A 460 -1.75 -11.93 -6.65
N GLU A 461 -2.96 -11.34 -6.57
CA GLU A 461 -3.25 -10.19 -5.74
C GLU A 461 -3.21 -10.54 -4.25
N GLY A 462 -2.28 -9.90 -3.53
CA GLY A 462 -2.17 -9.98 -2.06
C GLY A 462 -1.31 -11.13 -1.54
N VAL A 463 -0.61 -11.88 -2.39
CA VAL A 463 0.38 -12.88 -1.95
C VAL A 463 1.78 -12.23 -1.87
N PRO A 464 2.49 -12.34 -0.73
CA PRO A 464 3.86 -11.86 -0.61
C PRO A 464 4.78 -12.40 -1.72
N LEU A 465 5.71 -11.58 -2.21
CA LEU A 465 6.55 -11.93 -3.37
C LEU A 465 7.34 -13.22 -3.18
N TYR A 466 7.82 -13.49 -1.96
CA TYR A 466 8.57 -14.71 -1.63
C TYR A 466 7.73 -16.00 -1.62
N LEU A 467 6.40 -15.90 -1.75
CA LEU A 467 5.48 -17.06 -1.87
C LEU A 467 5.04 -17.32 -3.32
N LEU A 468 5.53 -16.52 -4.27
CA LEU A 468 5.32 -16.74 -5.69
C LEU A 468 6.09 -17.99 -6.13
N ASP A 469 5.44 -18.80 -6.98
CA ASP A 469 6.08 -19.96 -7.56
C ASP A 469 7.14 -19.47 -8.56
N PRO A 470 8.43 -19.85 -8.43
CA PRO A 470 9.41 -19.53 -9.45
C PRO A 470 8.98 -20.23 -10.75
N GLN A 471 8.41 -19.44 -11.67
CA GLN A 471 7.70 -19.92 -12.87
C GLN A 471 8.56 -20.80 -13.78
N THR A 472 9.88 -20.82 -13.60
CA THR A 472 10.80 -21.64 -14.37
C THR A 472 11.85 -22.27 -13.43
N GLY A 473 11.70 -23.57 -13.17
CA GLY A 473 12.85 -24.37 -12.77
C GLY A 473 13.92 -24.29 -13.86
N PRO A 474 15.22 -24.31 -13.52
CA PRO A 474 16.34 -23.88 -14.39
C PRO A 474 16.58 -24.71 -15.67
N SER A 475 15.69 -25.63 -16.06
CA SER A 475 15.97 -26.58 -17.14
C SER A 475 14.76 -27.33 -17.71
N LEU A 476 13.52 -27.06 -17.31
CA LEU A 476 12.40 -27.80 -17.87
C LEU A 476 12.03 -27.21 -19.23
N ASP A 477 12.32 -27.93 -20.31
CA ASP A 477 11.83 -27.59 -21.63
C ASP A 477 10.33 -27.93 -21.72
N LEU A 478 9.52 -26.92 -21.41
CA LEU A 478 8.07 -27.02 -21.44
C LEU A 478 7.53 -27.34 -22.82
N THR A 479 8.21 -26.86 -23.88
CA THR A 479 7.77 -27.09 -25.26
C THR A 479 8.00 -28.54 -25.66
N ASP A 480 9.14 -29.11 -25.30
CA ASP A 480 9.43 -30.52 -25.58
C ASP A 480 8.58 -31.47 -24.73
N LEU A 481 8.39 -31.18 -23.43
CA LEU A 481 7.49 -31.96 -22.57
C LEU A 481 6.06 -31.95 -23.12
N ARG A 482 5.55 -30.77 -23.48
CA ARG A 482 4.23 -30.62 -24.06
C ARG A 482 4.08 -31.44 -25.34
N ARG A 483 5.03 -31.31 -26.26
CA ARG A 483 5.06 -32.06 -27.51
C ARG A 483 5.03 -33.57 -27.25
N ARG A 484 5.89 -34.09 -26.37
CA ARG A 484 5.94 -35.52 -26.03
C ARG A 484 4.62 -36.04 -25.48
N VAL A 485 3.98 -35.28 -24.59
CA VAL A 485 2.72 -35.69 -23.95
C VAL A 485 1.55 -35.61 -24.94
N GLU A 486 1.46 -34.55 -25.74
CA GLU A 486 0.40 -34.35 -26.74
C GLU A 486 0.51 -35.37 -27.89
N GLU A 487 1.72 -35.69 -28.37
CA GLU A 487 1.93 -36.78 -29.34
C GLU A 487 1.37 -38.11 -28.80
N PHE A 488 1.63 -38.44 -27.54
CA PHE A 488 1.14 -39.68 -26.93
C PHE A 488 -0.39 -39.69 -26.73
N ILE A 489 -0.99 -38.56 -26.35
CA ILE A 489 -2.44 -38.43 -26.24
C ILE A 489 -3.11 -38.61 -27.61
N ASN A 490 -2.57 -37.97 -28.66
CA ASN A 490 -3.10 -38.07 -30.01
C ASN A 490 -3.04 -39.50 -30.56
N THR A 491 -1.95 -40.23 -30.30
CA THR A 491 -1.83 -41.66 -30.69
C THR A 491 -2.81 -42.60 -29.98
N ARG A 492 -3.49 -42.17 -28.92
CA ARG A 492 -4.53 -42.94 -28.23
C ARG A 492 -5.94 -42.63 -28.73
N HIS A 493 -6.13 -41.47 -29.33
CA HIS A 493 -7.42 -41.05 -29.89
C HIS A 493 -7.57 -41.38 -31.37
N SER A 494 -6.45 -41.66 -32.07
CA SER A 494 -6.41 -42.34 -33.37
C SER A 494 -6.51 -43.85 -33.21
#